data_AF-A0A453GFG0-F1
#
_entry.id   AF-A0A453GFG0-F1
#
_cell.length_a   1.000
_cell.length_b   1.000
_cell.length_c   1.000
_cell.angle_alpha   90.00
_cell.angle_beta   90.00
_cell.angle_gamma   90.00
#
_symmetry.space_group_name_H-M   'P 1'
#
loop_
_entity.id
_entity.type
_entity.pdbx_description
1 polymer ?
#
loop_
_entity_poly.entity_id
_entity_poly.type
_entity_poly.pdbx_seq_one_letter_code
_entity_poly.pdbx_strand_id
1 'polypeptide(L)'
;GGTFALYSLISRYARISLIPNQQAEDATVSHYKLESPTNRVKRAHWIKEKMENSPKFKVILFLVTILATSMVIGDGVLTPCISVLSAVTGIKQSAKSLTQGQIAGIAIGILIALFLVQRFGTDKVGYTFGPVIFIWFILIAGIGIYNLIKHDTGILKAFNPQYIVEYFQRNGKDGWISLGGVILCITGTE
;
A
#
# COMPACT_ATOMS: atom_id res chain seq x y z
N GLY A 1 8.89 -3.82 7.42
CA GLY A 1 8.67 -4.05 8.87
C GLY A 1 8.30 -2.80 9.67
N GLY A 2 7.63 -1.82 9.07
CA GLY A 2 7.36 -0.52 9.73
C GLY A 2 6.20 -0.55 10.73
N THR A 3 5.13 -1.31 10.49
CA THR A 3 3.94 -1.36 11.35
C THR A 3 4.17 -2.10 12.67
N PHE A 4 4.91 -3.21 12.63
CA PHE A 4 5.39 -3.90 13.85
C PHE A 4 6.41 -3.08 14.64
N ALA A 5 7.30 -2.37 13.95
CA ALA A 5 8.23 -1.44 14.60
C ALA A 5 7.48 -0.28 15.25
N LEU A 6 6.43 0.24 14.60
CA LEU A 6 5.58 1.29 15.13
C LEU A 6 4.78 0.81 16.36
N TYR A 7 4.21 -0.40 16.32
CA TYR A 7 3.56 -1.00 17.50
C TYR A 7 4.56 -1.23 18.64
N SER A 8 5.75 -1.76 18.35
CA SER A 8 6.81 -1.95 19.34
C SER A 8 7.26 -0.62 19.95
N LEU A 9 7.42 0.43 19.13
CA LEU A 9 7.76 1.79 19.57
C LEU A 9 6.65 2.41 20.41
N ILE A 10 5.39 2.28 20.01
CA ILE A 10 4.23 2.77 20.77
C ILE A 10 4.10 2.01 22.09
N SER A 11 4.23 0.68 22.08
CA SER A 11 4.19 -0.15 23.29
C SER A 11 5.32 0.20 24.26
N ARG A 12 6.54 0.46 23.73
CA ARG A 12 7.73 0.83 24.50
C ARG A 12 7.65 2.24 25.08
N TYR A 13 7.24 3.24 24.30
CA TYR A 13 7.14 4.64 24.77
C TYR A 13 5.89 4.90 25.64
N ALA A 14 4.79 4.21 25.36
CA ALA A 14 3.53 4.38 26.09
C ALA A 14 3.40 3.46 27.32
N ARG A 15 4.37 2.57 27.62
CA ARG A 15 4.28 1.54 28.68
C ARG A 15 3.00 0.68 28.60
N ILE A 16 2.51 0.42 27.38
CA ILE A 16 1.28 -0.36 27.11
C ILE A 16 1.56 -1.84 26.86
N SER A 17 2.78 -2.31 27.16
CA SER A 17 3.15 -3.71 26.96
C SER A 17 2.33 -4.64 27.88
N LEU A 18 1.49 -5.50 27.29
CA LEU A 18 0.85 -6.65 27.95
C LEU A 18 1.86 -7.77 28.30
N ILE A 19 3.08 -7.69 27.77
CA ILE A 19 4.20 -8.58 28.08
C ILE A 19 5.16 -7.81 28.99
N PRO A 20 5.51 -8.33 30.18
CA PRO A 20 6.40 -7.64 31.11
C PRO A 20 7.83 -7.65 30.57
N ASN A 21 8.18 -6.65 29.76
CA ASN A 21 9.57 -6.40 29.35
C ASN A 21 10.16 -5.31 30.24
N GLN A 22 10.27 -5.61 31.54
CA GLN A 22 11.08 -4.80 32.46
C GLN A 22 12.55 -5.10 32.20
N GLN A 23 13.21 -4.28 31.39
CA GLN A 23 14.66 -4.21 31.40
C GLN A 23 15.04 -3.32 32.59
N ALA A 24 15.86 -3.83 33.52
CA ALA A 24 16.26 -3.14 34.75
C ALA A 24 16.92 -1.76 34.51
N GLU A 25 17.38 -1.49 33.29
CA GLU A 25 18.03 -0.24 32.89
C GLU A 25 17.05 0.93 32.68
N ASP A 26 15.76 0.67 32.42
CA ASP A 26 14.75 1.74 32.27
C ASP A 26 14.28 2.30 33.63
N ALA A 27 14.63 1.64 34.75
CA ALA A 27 14.33 2.11 36.10
C ALA A 27 15.25 3.29 36.50
N THR A 28 16.52 3.25 36.09
CA THR A 28 17.54 4.24 36.48
C THR A 28 17.44 5.57 35.75
N VAL A 29 16.84 5.63 34.56
CA VAL A 29 16.70 6.88 33.78
C VAL A 29 15.49 7.73 34.21
N SER A 30 14.57 7.17 34.99
CA SER A 30 13.33 7.85 35.41
C SER A 30 13.50 8.93 36.49
N HIS A 31 14.72 9.11 37.03
CA HIS A 31 15.02 10.11 38.06
C HIS A 31 15.37 11.51 37.54
N TYR A 32 15.51 11.72 36.23
CA TYR A 32 15.71 13.06 35.68
C TYR A 32 14.37 13.76 35.43
N LYS A 33 14.00 14.64 36.38
CA LYS A 33 12.81 15.49 36.32
C LYS A 33 13.02 16.59 35.25
N LEU A 34 12.73 16.27 33.99
CA LEU A 34 12.75 17.25 32.90
C LEU A 34 11.47 18.09 32.92
N GLU A 35 11.59 19.34 33.35
CA GLU A 35 10.55 20.36 33.30
C GLU A 35 10.23 20.69 31.83
N SER A 36 9.06 20.29 31.32
CA SER A 36 8.72 20.38 29.89
C SER A 36 7.48 21.26 29.61
N PRO A 37 7.62 22.47 29.04
CA PRO A 37 6.54 23.45 28.95
C PRO A 37 5.90 23.53 27.55
N THR A 38 5.45 22.40 26.95
CA THR A 38 4.85 22.43 25.61
C THR A 38 3.49 21.72 25.56
N ASN A 39 2.45 22.38 25.04
CA ASN A 39 1.06 21.88 24.98
C ASN A 39 0.90 20.54 24.22
N ARG A 40 1.82 20.18 23.32
CA ARG A 40 1.88 18.85 22.68
C ARG A 40 2.23 17.74 23.68
N VAL A 41 3.16 18.00 24.60
CA VAL A 41 3.61 17.03 25.61
C VAL A 41 2.54 16.81 26.68
N LYS A 42 1.83 17.88 27.09
CA LYS A 42 0.65 17.77 27.99
C LYS A 42 -0.48 16.93 27.37
N ARG A 43 -0.80 17.15 26.09
CA ARG A 43 -1.79 16.32 25.37
C ARG A 43 -1.34 14.87 25.25
N ALA A 44 -0.07 14.63 24.92
CA ALA A 44 0.48 13.29 24.85
C ALA A 44 0.44 12.60 26.23
N HIS A 45 0.74 13.30 27.32
CA HIS A 45 0.67 12.77 28.68
C HIS A 45 -0.77 12.47 29.11
N TRP A 46 -1.73 13.35 28.80
CA TRP A 46 -3.15 13.12 29.10
C TRP A 46 -3.72 11.95 28.30
N ILE A 47 -3.37 11.84 27.02
CA ILE A 47 -3.73 10.68 26.19
C ILE A 47 -3.09 9.42 26.77
N LYS A 48 -1.81 9.46 27.13
CA LYS A 48 -1.08 8.33 27.74
C LYS A 48 -1.71 7.88 29.05
N GLU A 49 -2.06 8.80 29.94
CA GLU A 49 -2.71 8.51 31.23
C GLU A 49 -4.11 7.89 31.02
N LYS A 50 -4.87 8.37 30.03
CA LYS A 50 -6.18 7.80 29.67
C LYS A 50 -6.05 6.41 29.01
N MET A 51 -4.96 6.18 28.26
CA MET A 51 -4.63 4.89 27.62
C MET A 51 -4.11 3.86 28.64
N GLU A 52 -3.36 4.30 29.66
CA GLU A 52 -2.82 3.43 30.72
C GLU A 52 -3.92 2.99 31.69
N ASN A 53 -4.85 3.89 32.05
CA ASN A 53 -5.90 3.63 33.03
C ASN A 53 -7.08 2.78 32.53
N SER A 54 -7.25 2.61 31.21
CA SER A 54 -8.38 1.84 30.65
C SER A 54 -7.93 0.51 30.01
N PRO A 55 -8.26 -0.66 30.60
CA PRO A 55 -7.93 -1.95 30.00
C PRO A 55 -8.61 -2.16 28.65
N LYS A 56 -9.79 -1.56 28.44
CA LYS A 56 -10.53 -1.61 27.15
C LYS A 56 -9.75 -0.95 26.02
N PHE A 57 -9.06 0.16 26.30
CA PHE A 57 -8.27 0.88 25.29
C PHE A 57 -7.06 0.06 24.85
N LYS A 58 -6.38 -0.62 25.79
CA LYS A 58 -5.25 -1.52 25.46
C LYS A 58 -5.69 -2.67 24.55
N VAL A 59 -6.85 -3.27 24.84
CA VAL A 59 -7.43 -4.34 24.00
C VAL A 59 -7.81 -3.82 22.61
N ILE A 60 -8.44 -2.64 22.51
CA ILE A 60 -8.78 -2.04 21.20
C ILE A 60 -7.52 -1.74 20.39
N LEU A 61 -6.49 -1.16 21.00
CA LEU A 61 -5.24 -0.85 20.32
C LEU A 61 -4.54 -2.13 19.82
N PHE A 62 -4.54 -3.18 20.63
CA PHE A 62 -4.02 -4.50 20.24
C PHE A 62 -4.78 -5.09 19.04
N LEU A 63 -6.11 -5.10 19.09
CA LEU A 63 -6.95 -5.57 17.98
C LEU A 63 -6.73 -4.78 16.69
N VAL A 64 -6.70 -3.46 16.78
CA VAL A 64 -6.43 -2.57 15.63
C VAL A 64 -5.05 -2.85 15.04
N THR A 65 -4.05 -3.08 15.88
CA THR A 65 -2.69 -3.40 15.41
C THR A 65 -2.65 -4.73 14.67
N ILE A 66 -3.26 -5.79 15.24
CA ILE A 66 -3.31 -7.10 14.58
C ILE A 66 -4.08 -6.99 13.26
N LEU A 67 -5.21 -6.30 13.26
CA LEU A 67 -6.02 -6.11 12.05
C LEU A 67 -5.22 -5.36 10.97
N ALA A 68 -4.60 -4.23 11.31
CA ALA A 68 -3.78 -3.46 10.38
C ALA A 68 -2.60 -4.28 9.84
N THR A 69 -1.94 -5.04 10.71
CA THR A 69 -0.84 -5.93 10.32
C THR A 69 -1.32 -7.02 9.37
N SER A 70 -2.45 -7.67 9.66
CA SER A 70 -3.02 -8.70 8.80
C SER A 70 -3.44 -8.15 7.43
N MET A 71 -3.94 -6.92 7.39
CA MET A 71 -4.33 -6.23 6.15
C MET A 71 -3.10 -5.92 5.28
N VAL A 72 -2.01 -5.44 5.88
CA VAL A 72 -0.74 -5.18 5.17
C VAL A 72 -0.11 -6.47 4.64
N ILE A 73 -0.16 -7.56 5.42
CA ILE A 73 0.32 -8.87 4.96
C ILE A 73 -0.56 -9.39 3.81
N GLY A 74 -1.87 -9.27 3.94
CA GLY A 74 -2.84 -9.66 2.91
C GLY A 74 -2.58 -8.90 1.60
N ASP A 75 -2.39 -7.59 1.67
CA ASP A 75 -2.09 -6.75 0.52
C ASP A 75 -0.77 -7.15 -0.18
N GLY A 76 0.28 -7.39 0.62
CA GLY A 76 1.57 -7.87 0.10
C GLY A 76 1.51 -9.24 -0.61
N VAL A 77 0.53 -10.08 -0.29
CA VAL A 77 0.31 -11.38 -0.94
C VAL A 77 -0.63 -11.27 -2.14
N LEU A 78 -1.70 -10.47 -2.04
CA LEU A 78 -2.72 -10.35 -3.08
C LEU A 78 -2.22 -9.59 -4.31
N THR A 79 -1.46 -8.52 -4.13
CA THR A 79 -0.94 -7.68 -5.23
C THR A 79 -0.14 -8.45 -6.29
N PRO A 80 0.89 -9.25 -5.95
CA PRO A 80 1.61 -10.02 -6.97
C PRO A 80 0.72 -11.08 -7.62
N CYS A 81 -0.21 -11.68 -6.88
CA CYS A 81 -1.12 -12.69 -7.42
C CYS A 81 -2.07 -12.08 -8.46
N ILE A 82 -2.72 -10.96 -8.13
CA ILE A 82 -3.65 -10.26 -9.01
C ILE A 82 -2.91 -9.69 -10.22
N SER A 83 -1.73 -9.10 -10.02
CA SER A 83 -0.91 -8.54 -11.11
C SER A 83 -0.50 -9.62 -12.13
N VAL A 84 0.00 -10.77 -11.68
CA VAL A 84 0.40 -11.86 -12.58
C VAL A 84 -0.82 -12.45 -13.30
N LEU A 85 -1.93 -12.66 -12.58
CA LEU A 85 -3.17 -13.17 -13.20
C LEU A 85 -3.70 -12.18 -14.26
N SER A 86 -3.67 -10.89 -13.99
CA SER A 86 -4.05 -9.84 -14.95
C SER A 86 -3.14 -9.83 -16.18
N ALA A 87 -1.83 -9.97 -16.01
CA ALA A 87 -0.88 -10.06 -17.12
C ALA A 87 -1.15 -11.27 -18.02
N VAL A 88 -1.35 -12.46 -17.43
CA VAL A 88 -1.60 -13.70 -18.19
C VAL A 88 -2.96 -13.65 -18.89
N THR A 89 -3.99 -13.08 -18.25
CA THR A 89 -5.30 -12.88 -18.88
C THR A 89 -5.25 -11.86 -20.02
N GLY A 90 -4.43 -10.82 -19.91
CA GLY A 90 -4.15 -9.90 -21.01
C GLY A 90 -3.54 -10.60 -22.24
N ILE A 91 -2.61 -11.53 -22.02
CA ILE A 91 -2.01 -12.34 -23.10
C ILE A 91 -3.06 -13.25 -23.77
N LYS A 92 -3.99 -13.83 -23.00
CA LYS A 92 -5.08 -14.66 -23.54
C LYS A 92 -5.99 -13.89 -24.51
N GLN A 93 -6.18 -12.58 -24.32
CA GLN A 93 -6.98 -11.78 -25.26
C GLN A 93 -6.42 -11.85 -26.70
N SER A 94 -5.09 -11.97 -26.84
CA SER A 94 -4.41 -12.21 -28.11
C SER A 94 -4.33 -13.70 -28.49
N ALA A 95 -4.26 -14.61 -27.51
CA ALA A 95 -4.20 -16.07 -27.72
C ALA A 95 -5.49 -16.77 -27.25
N LYS A 96 -6.53 -16.76 -28.11
CA LYS A 96 -7.88 -17.29 -27.80
C LYS A 96 -7.97 -18.78 -27.45
N SER A 97 -6.89 -19.57 -27.55
CA SER A 97 -6.92 -21.03 -27.34
C SER A 97 -6.66 -21.50 -25.91
N LEU A 98 -6.47 -20.59 -24.94
CA LEU A 98 -6.10 -20.95 -23.57
C LEU A 98 -7.32 -21.11 -22.64
N THR A 99 -7.44 -22.30 -22.04
CA THR A 99 -8.48 -22.62 -21.05
C THR A 99 -8.18 -21.97 -19.71
N GLN A 100 -9.22 -21.62 -18.92
CA GLN A 100 -9.06 -20.94 -17.62
C GLN A 100 -8.12 -21.66 -16.64
N GLY A 101 -8.17 -23.00 -16.59
CA GLY A 101 -7.27 -23.79 -15.75
C GLY A 101 -5.80 -23.69 -16.16
N GLN A 102 -5.52 -23.56 -17.45
CA GLN A 102 -4.14 -23.40 -17.96
C GLN A 102 -3.57 -22.03 -17.59
N ILE A 103 -4.40 -20.97 -17.61
CA ILE A 103 -4.01 -19.62 -17.19
C ILE A 103 -3.60 -19.63 -15.71
N ALA A 104 -4.41 -20.24 -14.85
CA ALA A 104 -4.09 -20.35 -13.43
C ALA A 104 -2.77 -21.11 -13.22
N GLY A 105 -2.56 -22.22 -13.94
CA GLY A 105 -1.29 -22.96 -13.89
C GLY A 105 -0.08 -22.14 -14.34
N ILE A 106 -0.19 -21.38 -15.43
CA ILE A 106 0.86 -20.48 -15.91
C ILE A 106 1.14 -19.38 -14.89
N ALA A 107 0.10 -18.76 -14.31
CA ALA A 107 0.26 -17.72 -13.30
C ALA A 107 0.97 -18.26 -12.04
N ILE A 108 0.60 -19.46 -11.56
CA ILE A 108 1.28 -20.12 -10.44
C ILE A 108 2.75 -20.40 -10.78
N GLY A 109 3.04 -20.89 -11.99
CA GLY A 109 4.41 -21.12 -12.45
C GLY A 109 5.25 -19.85 -12.49
N ILE A 110 4.69 -18.74 -12.99
CA ILE A 110 5.34 -17.42 -12.99
C ILE A 110 5.59 -16.95 -11.57
N LEU A 111 4.61 -17.06 -10.66
CA LEU A 111 4.78 -16.69 -9.26
C LEU A 111 5.93 -17.48 -8.62
N ILE A 112 5.94 -18.80 -8.76
CA ILE A 112 7.03 -19.64 -8.23
C ILE A 112 8.38 -19.17 -8.78
N ALA A 113 8.49 -18.93 -10.08
CA ALA A 113 9.73 -18.46 -10.71
C ALA A 113 10.15 -17.09 -10.17
N LEU A 114 9.23 -16.13 -10.04
CA LEU A 114 9.50 -14.79 -9.50
C LEU A 114 9.98 -14.86 -8.04
N PHE A 115 9.30 -15.63 -7.19
CA PHE A 115 9.69 -15.81 -5.79
C PHE A 115 11.01 -16.59 -5.63
N LEU A 116 11.33 -17.51 -6.54
CA LEU A 116 12.64 -18.17 -6.56
C LEU A 116 13.77 -17.20 -6.90
N VAL A 117 13.55 -16.31 -7.87
CA VAL A 117 14.54 -15.28 -8.28
C VAL A 117 14.78 -14.28 -7.15
N GLN A 118 13.77 -13.98 -6.32
CA GLN A 118 13.94 -13.10 -5.15
C GLN A 118 14.96 -13.62 -4.13
N ARG A 119 15.25 -14.94 -4.10
CA ARG A 119 16.27 -15.54 -3.21
C ARG A 119 17.69 -15.03 -3.50
N PHE A 120 17.96 -14.56 -4.73
CA PHE A 120 19.28 -14.07 -5.15
C PHE A 120 19.57 -12.62 -4.72
N GLY A 121 18.66 -12.00 -3.96
CA GLY A 121 18.84 -10.68 -3.36
C GLY A 121 17.97 -9.62 -4.03
N THR A 122 17.14 -8.95 -3.24
CA THR A 122 16.19 -7.91 -3.68
C THR A 122 16.90 -6.76 -4.39
N ASP A 123 18.15 -6.43 -3.99
CA ASP A 123 18.94 -5.35 -4.60
C ASP A 123 19.30 -5.63 -6.07
N LYS A 124 19.68 -6.87 -6.39
CA LYS A 124 20.05 -7.28 -7.76
C LYS A 124 18.83 -7.33 -8.67
N VAL A 125 17.70 -7.79 -8.11
CA VAL A 125 16.40 -7.81 -8.81
C VAL A 125 15.97 -6.37 -9.12
N GLY A 126 15.96 -5.48 -8.13
CA GLY A 126 15.58 -4.07 -8.32
C GLY A 126 16.37 -3.36 -9.42
N TYR A 127 17.69 -3.60 -9.48
CA TYR A 127 18.55 -3.02 -10.51
C TYR A 127 18.21 -3.48 -11.94
N THR A 128 17.72 -4.71 -12.09
CA THR A 128 17.32 -5.28 -13.38
C THR A 128 15.93 -4.79 -13.79
N PHE A 129 15.02 -4.60 -12.82
CA PHE A 129 13.67 -4.11 -13.08
C PHE A 129 13.63 -2.65 -13.52
N GLY A 130 14.54 -1.80 -13.02
CA GLY A 130 14.61 -0.37 -13.39
C GLY A 130 14.61 -0.11 -14.90
N PRO A 131 15.57 -0.66 -15.66
CA PRO A 131 15.61 -0.52 -17.12
C PRO A 131 14.37 -1.07 -17.84
N VAL A 132 13.81 -2.19 -17.36
CA VAL A 132 12.59 -2.80 -17.94
C VAL A 132 11.40 -1.86 -17.81
N ILE A 133 11.21 -1.29 -16.62
CA ILE A 133 10.16 -0.31 -16.34
C ILE A 133 10.38 0.98 -17.15
N PHE A 134 11.62 1.42 -17.31
CA PHE A 134 11.95 2.59 -18.13
C PHE A 134 11.57 2.39 -19.61
N ILE A 135 11.95 1.24 -20.19
CA ILE A 135 11.55 0.89 -21.58
C ILE A 135 10.03 0.83 -21.68
N TRP A 136 9.35 0.22 -20.71
CA TRP A 136 7.89 0.13 -20.68
C TRP A 136 7.23 1.52 -20.63
N PHE A 137 7.74 2.45 -19.81
CA PHE A 137 7.26 3.83 -19.77
C PHE A 137 7.46 4.56 -21.10
N ILE A 138 8.60 4.37 -21.77
CA ILE A 138 8.85 4.95 -23.10
C ILE A 138 7.84 4.41 -24.11
N LEU A 139 7.56 3.10 -24.09
CA LEU A 139 6.58 2.49 -25.00
C LEU A 139 5.18 3.06 -24.76
N ILE A 140 4.73 3.18 -23.51
CA ILE A 140 3.43 3.77 -23.19
C ILE A 140 3.38 5.25 -23.57
N ALA A 141 4.42 6.02 -23.27
CA ALA A 141 4.51 7.42 -23.65
C ALA A 141 4.45 7.58 -25.19
N GLY A 142 5.19 6.76 -25.93
CA GLY A 142 5.18 6.77 -27.40
C GLY A 142 3.81 6.42 -27.98
N ILE A 143 3.16 5.37 -27.48
CA ILE A 143 1.80 4.98 -27.88
C ILE A 143 0.80 6.09 -27.52
N GLY A 144 0.94 6.69 -26.33
CA GLY A 144 0.11 7.80 -25.87
C GLY A 144 0.21 9.02 -26.76
N ILE A 145 1.43 9.46 -27.10
CA ILE A 145 1.69 10.58 -28.01
C ILE A 145 1.15 10.28 -29.41
N TYR A 146 1.39 9.08 -29.93
CA TYR A 146 0.85 8.66 -31.23
C TYR A 146 -0.68 8.73 -31.25
N ASN A 147 -1.33 8.25 -30.20
CA ASN A 147 -2.79 8.25 -30.11
C ASN A 147 -3.35 9.68 -29.97
N LEU A 148 -2.65 10.55 -29.25
CA LEU A 148 -3.00 11.97 -29.11
C LEU A 148 -2.98 12.71 -30.45
N ILE A 149 -1.97 12.44 -31.28
CA ILE A 149 -1.82 13.08 -32.60
C ILE A 149 -2.83 12.52 -33.60
N LYS A 150 -3.12 11.21 -33.54
CA LYS A 150 -3.93 10.52 -34.57
C LYS A 150 -5.44 10.56 -34.32
N HIS A 151 -5.91 10.43 -33.08
CA HIS A 151 -7.35 10.24 -32.80
C HIS A 151 -8.09 11.52 -32.47
N ASP A 152 -7.60 12.38 -31.56
CA ASP A 152 -8.09 13.75 -31.36
C ASP A 152 -7.24 14.46 -30.28
N THR A 153 -6.94 15.75 -30.48
CA THR A 153 -6.36 16.61 -29.42
C THR A 153 -7.40 17.03 -28.37
N GLY A 154 -8.68 16.74 -28.60
CA GLY A 154 -9.77 16.92 -27.65
C GLY A 154 -9.58 16.22 -26.30
N ILE A 155 -8.71 15.20 -26.21
CA ILE A 155 -8.33 14.56 -24.94
C ILE A 155 -7.68 15.57 -23.98
N LEU A 156 -6.99 16.61 -24.50
CA LEU A 156 -6.39 17.66 -23.67
C LEU A 156 -7.43 18.52 -22.94
N LYS A 157 -8.69 18.52 -23.41
CA LYS A 157 -9.78 19.19 -22.67
C LYS A 157 -10.09 18.50 -21.35
N ALA A 158 -9.72 17.23 -21.17
CA ALA A 158 -9.87 16.53 -19.90
C ALA A 158 -9.05 17.14 -18.74
N PHE A 159 -8.04 17.96 -19.04
CA PHE A 159 -7.31 18.72 -18.01
C PHE A 159 -8.12 19.87 -17.42
N ASN A 160 -9.16 20.35 -18.11
CA ASN A 160 -10.01 21.40 -17.57
C ASN A 160 -11.01 20.79 -16.55
N PRO A 161 -10.98 21.23 -15.27
CA PRO A 161 -11.81 20.67 -14.21
C PRO A 161 -13.31 20.85 -14.45
N GLN A 162 -13.71 21.78 -15.33
CA GLN A 162 -15.10 21.95 -15.71
C GLN A 162 -15.71 20.69 -16.33
N TYR A 163 -14.96 19.96 -17.18
CA TYR A 163 -15.45 18.72 -17.80
C TYR A 163 -15.57 17.58 -16.81
N ILE A 164 -14.74 17.58 -15.75
CA ILE A 164 -14.83 16.61 -14.67
C ILE A 164 -16.13 16.84 -13.90
N VAL A 165 -16.44 18.10 -13.54
CA VAL A 165 -17.68 18.44 -12.83
C VAL A 165 -18.91 18.13 -13.70
N GLU A 166 -18.88 18.48 -14.98
CA GLU A 166 -19.96 18.13 -15.92
C GLU A 166 -20.13 16.62 -16.08
N TYR A 167 -19.03 15.85 -16.08
CA TYR A 167 -19.05 14.38 -16.11
C TYR A 167 -19.72 13.79 -14.87
N PHE A 168 -19.37 14.27 -13.66
CA PHE A 168 -20.01 13.80 -12.42
C PHE A 168 -21.48 14.22 -12.32
N GLN A 169 -21.84 15.40 -12.82
CA GLN A 169 -23.24 15.84 -12.85
C GLN A 169 -24.08 15.03 -13.83
N ARG A 170 -23.51 14.65 -14.99
CA ARG A 170 -24.22 13.90 -16.04
C ARG A 170 -24.30 12.41 -15.75
N ASN A 171 -23.22 11.81 -15.23
CA ASN A 171 -23.12 10.37 -15.01
C ASN A 171 -23.46 9.94 -13.57
N GLY A 172 -23.53 10.88 -12.63
CA GLY A 172 -23.95 10.64 -11.25
C GLY A 172 -23.25 9.42 -10.63
N LYS A 173 -24.01 8.34 -10.40
CA LYS A 173 -23.53 7.09 -9.78
C LYS A 173 -22.40 6.40 -10.57
N ASP A 174 -22.45 6.41 -11.89
CA ASP A 174 -21.40 5.78 -12.72
C ASP A 174 -20.08 6.57 -12.67
N GLY A 175 -20.17 7.89 -12.51
CA GLY A 175 -19.00 8.73 -12.27
C GLY A 175 -18.29 8.39 -10.97
N TRP A 176 -19.05 8.13 -9.89
CA TRP A 176 -18.50 7.68 -8.61
C TRP A 176 -17.81 6.31 -8.70
N ILE A 177 -18.37 5.37 -9.46
CA ILE A 177 -17.76 4.05 -9.68
C ILE A 177 -16.45 4.20 -10.47
N SER A 178 -16.44 5.03 -11.51
CA SER A 178 -15.23 5.30 -12.30
C SER A 178 -14.11 5.92 -11.46
N LEU A 179 -14.45 6.85 -10.56
CA LEU A 179 -13.51 7.45 -9.61
C LEU A 179 -12.86 6.40 -8.70
N GLY A 180 -13.64 5.41 -8.25
CA GLY A 180 -13.11 4.28 -7.48
C GLY A 180 -12.02 3.51 -8.24
N GLY A 181 -12.20 3.31 -9.55
CA GLY A 181 -11.17 2.70 -10.41
C GLY A 181 -9.91 3.56 -10.54
N VAL A 182 -10.05 4.89 -10.63
CA VAL A 182 -8.91 5.81 -10.66
C VAL A 182 -8.13 5.76 -9.34
N ILE A 183 -8.82 5.79 -8.20
CA ILE A 183 -8.20 5.68 -6.87
C ILE A 183 -7.49 4.33 -6.72
N LEU A 184 -8.08 3.24 -7.21
CA LEU A 184 -7.46 1.92 -7.20
C LEU A 184 -6.19 1.85 -8.06
N CYS A 185 -6.11 2.62 -9.15
CA CYS A 185 -4.89 2.73 -9.94
C CYS A 185 -3.79 3.46 -9.16
N ILE A 186 -4.15 4.47 -8.36
CA ILE A 186 -3.20 5.23 -7.53
C ILE A 186 -2.62 4.36 -6.41
N THR A 187 -3.43 3.49 -5.78
CA THR A 187 -2.95 2.56 -4.74
C THR A 187 -1.90 1.57 -5.26
N GLY A 188 -1.83 1.33 -6.59
CA GLY A 188 -0.75 0.55 -7.19
C GLY A 188 0.61 1.27 -7.24
N THR A 189 0.69 2.52 -6.78
CA THR A 189 1.94 3.31 -6.69
C THR A 189 2.58 3.22 -5.29
N GLU A 190 1.87 2.70 -4.30
CA GLU A 190 2.40 2.45 -2.94
C GLU A 190 3.38 1.27 -2.92
#